data_AF-A0A7C5L423-F1
#
_entry.id   AF-A0A7C5L423-F1
#
_cell.length_a   1.000
_cell.length_b   1.000
_cell.length_c   1.000
_cell.angle_alpha   90.00
_cell.angle_beta   90.00
_cell.angle_gamma   90.00
#
_symmetry.space_group_name_H-M   'P 1'
#
loop_
_entity.id
_entity.type
_entity.pdbx_description
1 polymer ?
#
loop_
_entity_poly.entity_id
_entity_poly.type
_entity_poly.pdbx_seq_one_letter_code
_entity_poly.pdbx_strand_id
1 'polypeptide(L)'
;MVADLLREEFVEVAPDIKVRKDCRVERGIASWYGGRFHGRKTANGETYDLFKFTAASRTLPLGTYVLVRNEENGRVITVRINDRGPYIDGRIIDLSQAAAYKLGMMSDGIAMVQVIPLRCLAPESLTKFYDEIILDLANTY
;
A
#
# COMPACT_ATOMS: atom_id res chain seq x y z
N MET A 1 -34.96 -1.58 10.17
CA MET A 1 -33.91 -0.55 10.31
C MET A 1 -32.65 -1.14 10.93
N VAL A 2 -32.04 -2.13 10.27
CA VAL A 2 -30.68 -2.65 10.58
C VAL A 2 -29.66 -2.18 9.55
N ALA A 3 -30.14 -1.77 8.36
CA ALA A 3 -29.30 -1.23 7.29
C ALA A 3 -28.75 0.18 7.59
N ASP A 4 -29.41 0.98 8.44
CA ASP A 4 -28.94 2.33 8.79
C ASP A 4 -27.87 2.34 9.89
N LEU A 5 -27.78 1.30 10.71
CA LEU A 5 -26.74 1.18 11.74
C LEU A 5 -25.36 0.80 11.19
N LEU A 6 -25.28 0.25 9.97
CA LEU A 6 -24.02 -0.11 9.31
C LEU A 6 -23.50 0.95 8.32
N ARG A 7 -24.34 1.91 7.94
CA ARG A 7 -23.98 2.91 6.92
C ARG A 7 -23.04 4.00 7.42
N GLU A 8 -22.89 4.17 8.73
CA GLU A 8 -22.05 5.23 9.31
C GLU A 8 -20.63 4.80 9.67
N GLU A 9 -20.25 3.53 9.47
CA GLU A 9 -18.92 3.02 9.85
C GLU A 9 -17.81 3.34 8.85
N PHE A 10 -18.15 3.68 7.60
CA PHE A 10 -17.18 3.88 6.52
C PHE A 10 -17.23 5.30 5.95
N VAL A 11 -16.08 5.82 5.53
CA VAL A 11 -15.91 7.10 4.83
C VAL A 11 -15.24 6.89 3.49
N GLU A 12 -15.69 7.61 2.48
CA GLU A 12 -15.04 7.63 1.18
C GLU A 12 -13.79 8.50 1.23
N VAL A 13 -12.65 7.97 0.79
CA VAL A 13 -11.34 8.66 0.79
C VAL A 13 -10.77 8.85 -0.61
N ALA A 14 -11.31 8.13 -1.59
CA ALA A 14 -11.07 8.28 -3.02
C ALA A 14 -12.20 7.57 -3.79
N PRO A 15 -12.33 7.80 -5.11
CA PRO A 15 -13.30 7.07 -5.92
C PRO A 15 -13.17 5.56 -5.73
N ASP A 16 -14.31 4.91 -5.44
CA ASP A 16 -14.44 3.48 -5.14
C ASP A 16 -13.70 2.99 -3.88
N ILE A 17 -13.10 3.87 -3.09
CA ILE A 17 -12.36 3.53 -1.87
C ILE A 17 -13.07 4.12 -0.65
N LYS A 18 -13.72 3.24 0.10
CA LYS A 18 -14.28 3.50 1.42
C LYS A 18 -13.50 2.76 2.49
N VAL A 19 -13.27 3.43 3.60
CA VAL A 19 -12.49 2.91 4.73
C VAL A 19 -13.26 3.08 6.03
N ARG A 20 -13.04 2.19 7.00
CA ARG A 20 -13.63 2.38 8.33
C ARG A 20 -13.18 3.72 8.93
N LYS A 21 -14.09 4.45 9.56
CA LYS A 21 -13.81 5.75 10.20
C LYS A 21 -12.71 5.69 11.27
N ASP A 22 -12.57 4.55 11.95
CA ASP A 22 -11.57 4.32 12.99
C ASP A 22 -10.18 4.02 12.45
N CYS A 23 -10.06 3.82 11.13
CA CYS A 23 -8.80 3.50 10.48
C CYS A 23 -8.07 4.74 9.99
N ARG A 24 -6.76 4.76 10.26
CA ARG A 24 -5.86 5.77 9.74
C ARG A 24 -5.51 5.47 8.27
N VAL A 25 -5.82 6.40 7.39
CA VAL A 25 -5.26 6.49 6.04
C VAL A 25 -4.04 7.40 6.11
N GLU A 26 -2.89 6.91 5.67
CA GLU A 26 -1.70 7.75 5.54
C GLU A 26 -1.65 8.36 4.14
N ARG A 27 -1.42 9.67 4.06
CA ARG A 27 -1.26 10.39 2.80
C ARG A 27 0.10 11.07 2.78
N GLY A 28 0.85 10.92 1.69
CA GLY A 28 2.19 11.48 1.58
C GLY A 28 2.96 10.93 0.40
N ILE A 29 4.26 11.24 0.36
CA ILE A 29 5.11 10.87 -0.77
C ILE A 29 5.53 9.40 -0.63
N ALA A 30 5.27 8.60 -1.66
CA ALA A 30 5.94 7.33 -1.88
C ALA A 30 7.26 7.54 -2.60
N SER A 31 8.24 6.68 -2.32
CA SER A 31 9.36 6.44 -3.23
C SER A 31 9.55 4.96 -3.47
N TRP A 32 10.65 4.56 -4.10
CA TRP A 32 11.02 3.16 -4.24
C TRP A 32 12.52 2.97 -4.02
N TYR A 33 12.90 1.79 -3.55
CA TYR A 33 14.29 1.48 -3.25
C TYR A 33 14.87 0.54 -4.32
N GLY A 34 16.02 0.93 -4.86
CA GLY A 34 16.62 0.31 -6.03
C GLY A 34 17.45 -0.94 -5.76
N GLY A 35 17.88 -1.59 -6.85
CA GLY A 35 18.49 -2.93 -6.85
C GLY A 35 19.71 -3.14 -5.95
N ARG A 36 20.38 -2.09 -5.46
CA ARG A 36 21.50 -2.21 -4.50
C ARG A 36 21.12 -2.92 -3.20
N PHE A 37 19.84 -2.92 -2.85
CA PHE A 37 19.31 -3.58 -1.66
C PHE A 37 18.94 -5.04 -1.91
N HIS A 38 18.79 -5.46 -3.17
CA HIS A 38 18.33 -6.80 -3.52
C HIS A 38 19.19 -7.88 -2.87
N GLY A 39 18.54 -8.93 -2.36
CA GLY A 39 19.21 -10.03 -1.67
C GLY A 39 19.62 -9.73 -0.21
N ARG A 40 19.44 -8.50 0.28
CA ARG A 40 19.70 -8.15 1.69
C ARG A 40 18.52 -8.51 2.58
N LYS A 41 18.78 -8.57 3.89
CA LYS A 41 17.72 -8.76 4.89
C LYS A 41 16.95 -7.47 5.15
N THR A 42 15.63 -7.57 5.17
CA THR A 42 14.70 -6.53 5.62
C THR A 42 14.56 -6.58 7.16
N ALA A 43 13.87 -5.60 7.73
CA ALA A 43 13.61 -5.51 9.17
C ALA A 43 12.80 -6.70 9.74
N ASN A 44 12.02 -7.41 8.93
CA ASN A 44 11.33 -8.63 9.37
C ASN A 44 12.15 -9.93 9.14
N GLY A 45 13.39 -9.82 8.66
CA GLY A 45 14.30 -10.95 8.42
C GLY A 45 14.13 -11.66 7.07
N GLU A 46 13.14 -11.25 6.26
CA GLU A 46 12.98 -11.73 4.89
C GLU A 46 14.12 -11.21 4.00
N THR A 47 14.37 -11.91 2.90
CA THR A 47 15.30 -11.43 1.88
C THR A 47 14.54 -10.49 0.95
N TYR A 48 15.00 -9.25 0.80
CA TYR A 48 14.38 -8.30 -0.11
C TYR A 48 14.53 -8.77 -1.57
N ASP A 49 13.39 -8.90 -2.23
CA ASP A 49 13.27 -9.16 -3.65
C ASP A 49 12.62 -7.94 -4.34
N LEU A 50 13.33 -7.36 -5.31
CA LEU A 50 12.87 -6.18 -6.03
C LEU A 50 11.69 -6.47 -6.95
N PHE A 51 11.46 -7.75 -7.28
CA PHE A 51 10.37 -8.23 -8.12
C PHE A 51 9.08 -8.54 -7.34
N LYS A 52 9.16 -8.60 -6.00
CA LYS A 52 8.02 -8.90 -5.12
C LYS A 52 7.30 -7.65 -4.65
N PHE A 53 6.04 -7.79 -4.25
CA PHE A 53 5.16 -6.69 -3.90
C PHE A 53 5.28 -6.35 -2.41
N THR A 54 6.42 -5.74 -2.07
CA THR A 54 6.80 -5.41 -0.70
C THR A 54 7.10 -3.93 -0.54
N ALA A 55 7.07 -3.45 0.70
CA ALA A 55 7.35 -2.06 1.02
C ALA A 55 7.95 -1.87 2.42
N ALA A 56 8.64 -0.75 2.60
CA ALA A 56 9.12 -0.27 3.88
C ALA A 56 8.19 0.83 4.42
N SER A 57 7.88 0.78 5.72
CA SER A 57 7.13 1.82 6.44
C SER A 57 7.69 2.01 7.85
N ARG A 58 7.71 3.27 8.34
CA ARG A 58 8.17 3.61 9.70
C ARG A 58 7.14 3.24 10.75
N THR A 59 5.86 3.37 10.43
CA THR A 59 4.74 3.36 11.38
C THR A 59 3.92 2.09 11.30
N LEU A 60 3.78 1.49 10.11
CA LEU A 60 2.94 0.31 9.94
C LEU A 60 3.61 -0.94 10.54
N PRO A 61 2.84 -1.81 11.23
CA PRO A 61 3.35 -3.08 11.71
C PRO A 61 3.90 -3.94 10.55
N LEU A 62 5.03 -4.62 10.78
CA LEU A 62 5.55 -5.61 9.84
C LEU A 62 4.51 -6.72 9.64
N GLY A 63 4.35 -7.17 8.40
CA GLY A 63 3.32 -8.14 7.99
C GLY A 63 1.99 -7.52 7.56
N THR A 64 1.80 -6.21 7.74
CA THR A 64 0.57 -5.54 7.29
C THR A 64 0.50 -5.54 5.76
N TYR A 65 -0.65 -5.92 5.20
CA TYR A 65 -0.96 -5.65 3.81
C TYR A 65 -1.68 -4.31 3.68
N VAL A 66 -1.25 -3.50 2.72
CA VAL A 66 -1.82 -2.20 2.45
C VAL A 66 -2.17 -2.05 0.97
N LEU A 67 -3.30 -1.41 0.69
CA LEU A 67 -3.61 -0.85 -0.60
C LEU A 67 -2.94 0.53 -0.71
N VAL A 68 -2.16 0.73 -1.75
CA VAL A 68 -1.49 1.98 -2.08
C VAL A 68 -2.13 2.54 -3.33
N ARG A 69 -2.72 3.72 -3.23
CA ARG A 69 -3.29 4.46 -4.36
C ARG A 69 -2.38 5.59 -4.75
N ASN A 70 -1.99 5.68 -6.02
CA ASN A 70 -1.35 6.85 -6.58
C ASN A 70 -2.43 7.90 -6.90
N GLU A 71 -2.30 9.09 -6.33
CA GLU A 71 -3.32 10.13 -6.46
C GLU A 71 -3.36 10.77 -7.86
N GLU A 72 -2.25 10.76 -8.58
CA GLU A 72 -2.09 11.42 -9.87
C GLU A 72 -2.72 10.62 -11.01
N ASN A 73 -2.58 9.29 -10.98
CA ASN A 73 -3.07 8.40 -12.02
C ASN A 73 -4.22 7.48 -11.57
N GLY A 74 -4.58 7.50 -10.29
CA GLY A 74 -5.66 6.70 -9.70
C GLY A 74 -5.38 5.20 -9.60
N ARG A 75 -4.20 4.72 -10.02
CA ARG A 75 -3.82 3.30 -9.95
C ARG A 75 -3.68 2.87 -8.50
N VAL A 76 -4.01 1.62 -8.26
CA VAL A 76 -3.88 0.97 -6.96
C VAL A 76 -3.01 -0.27 -7.08
N ILE A 77 -2.28 -0.56 -6.01
CA ILE A 77 -1.58 -1.83 -5.82
C ILE A 77 -1.75 -2.29 -4.37
N THR A 78 -1.57 -3.58 -4.13
CA THR A 78 -1.43 -4.13 -2.78
C THR A 78 0.00 -4.53 -2.51
N VAL A 79 0.55 -4.13 -1.37
CA VAL A 79 1.90 -4.54 -0.94
C VAL A 79 1.91 -5.03 0.50
N ARG A 80 2.88 -5.87 0.85
CA ARG A 80 3.17 -6.23 2.23
C ARG A 80 4.26 -5.35 2.82
N ILE A 81 4.04 -4.84 4.04
CA ILE A 81 5.07 -4.16 4.81
C ILE A 81 6.02 -5.20 5.40
N ASN A 82 7.25 -5.28 4.89
CA ASN A 82 8.25 -6.21 5.39
C ASN A 82 9.54 -5.53 5.85
N ASP A 83 9.64 -4.21 5.69
CA ASP A 83 10.83 -3.45 6.05
C ASP A 83 10.53 -2.13 6.78
N ARG A 84 11.58 -1.47 7.25
CA ARG A 84 11.54 -0.20 7.97
C ARG A 84 12.23 0.91 7.17
N GLY A 85 11.58 2.06 7.13
CA GLY A 85 11.93 3.20 6.30
C GLY A 85 10.65 3.85 5.77
N PRO A 86 10.70 4.80 4.82
CA PRO A 86 11.89 5.59 4.44
C PRO A 86 12.56 6.23 5.65
N TYR A 87 13.79 6.73 5.53
CA TYR A 87 14.42 7.63 6.52
C TYR A 87 14.66 9.02 5.95
N ILE A 88 13.88 9.38 4.93
CA ILE A 88 13.87 10.69 4.29
C ILE A 88 12.58 11.40 4.68
N ASP A 89 12.69 12.62 5.18
CA ASP A 89 11.54 13.41 5.62
C ASP A 89 10.55 13.66 4.48
N GLY A 90 9.26 13.69 4.83
CA GLY A 90 8.16 13.85 3.88
C GLY A 90 7.75 12.58 3.12
N ARG A 91 8.57 11.53 3.12
CA ARG A 91 8.20 10.22 2.53
C ARG A 91 7.54 9.32 3.57
N ILE A 92 6.50 8.60 3.18
CA ILE A 92 5.71 7.75 4.08
C ILE A 92 5.89 6.25 3.81
N ILE A 93 6.24 5.89 2.57
CA ILE A 93 6.40 4.50 2.15
C ILE A 93 7.45 4.40 1.05
N ASP A 94 8.28 3.37 1.12
CA ASP A 94 9.19 3.01 0.03
C ASP A 94 8.75 1.68 -0.55
N LEU A 95 8.42 1.65 -1.84
CA LEU A 95 7.95 0.48 -2.56
C LEU A 95 9.12 -0.31 -3.15
N SER A 96 8.91 -1.61 -3.38
CA SER A 96 9.78 -2.37 -4.28
C SER A 96 9.71 -1.84 -5.72
N GLN A 97 10.68 -2.22 -6.56
CA GLN A 97 10.72 -1.79 -7.95
C GLN A 97 9.51 -2.29 -8.75
N ALA A 98 9.11 -3.56 -8.59
CA ALA A 98 7.95 -4.10 -9.29
C ALA A 98 6.63 -3.44 -8.84
N ALA A 99 6.49 -3.14 -7.54
CA ALA A 99 5.35 -2.40 -7.01
C ALA A 99 5.30 -0.98 -7.60
N ALA A 100 6.41 -0.25 -7.59
CA ALA A 100 6.51 1.10 -8.16
C ALA A 100 6.23 1.12 -9.68
N TYR A 101 6.67 0.09 -10.40
CA TYR A 101 6.36 -0.10 -11.82
C TYR A 101 4.87 -0.27 -12.05
N LYS A 102 4.20 -1.18 -11.33
CA LYS A 102 2.75 -1.41 -11.47
C LYS A 102 1.96 -0.15 -11.09
N LEU A 103 2.35 0.53 -10.01
CA LEU A 103 1.72 1.78 -9.57
C LEU A 103 1.93 2.95 -10.53
N GLY A 104 2.84 2.81 -11.50
CA GLY A 104 3.08 3.80 -12.54
C GLY A 104 3.84 5.02 -12.05
N MET A 105 4.85 4.84 -11.18
CA MET A 105 5.65 5.92 -10.62
C MET A 105 7.16 5.81 -10.94
N MET A 106 7.54 4.95 -11.89
CA MET A 106 8.95 4.71 -12.21
C MET A 106 9.65 5.90 -12.87
N SER A 107 8.92 6.68 -13.68
CA SER A 107 9.48 7.83 -14.39
C SER A 107 9.93 8.92 -13.42
N ASP A 108 9.06 9.29 -12.48
CA ASP A 108 9.33 10.38 -11.52
C ASP A 108 10.09 9.89 -10.29
N GLY A 109 10.05 8.58 -10.02
CA GLY A 109 10.67 7.91 -8.88
C GLY A 109 9.99 8.17 -7.54
N ILE A 110 9.05 9.11 -7.49
CA ILE A 110 8.21 9.46 -6.36
C ILE A 110 6.77 9.68 -6.83
N ALA A 111 5.80 9.58 -5.93
CA ALA A 111 4.40 9.88 -6.22
C ALA A 111 3.67 10.31 -4.95
N MET A 112 2.66 11.18 -5.07
CA MET A 112 1.70 11.38 -3.98
C MET A 112 0.78 10.16 -3.86
N VAL A 113 0.72 9.55 -2.68
CA VAL A 113 -0.07 8.33 -2.46
C VAL A 113 -0.96 8.41 -1.22
N GLN A 114 -2.01 7.58 -1.24
CA GLN A 114 -2.75 7.15 -0.05
C GLN A 114 -2.37 5.70 0.27
N VAL A 115 -2.10 5.41 1.54
CA VAL A 115 -1.76 4.07 2.06
C VAL A 115 -2.82 3.65 3.06
N ILE A 116 -3.47 2.51 2.78
CA ILE A 116 -4.64 2.05 3.50
C ILE A 116 -4.43 0.58 3.90
N PRO A 117 -4.40 0.22 5.19
CA PRO A 117 -4.39 -1.19 5.59
C PRO A 117 -5.60 -1.93 5.02
N LEU A 118 -5.40 -3.10 4.39
CA LEU A 118 -6.49 -3.84 3.74
C LEU A 118 -7.65 -4.14 4.70
N ARG A 119 -7.34 -4.42 5.97
CA ARG A 119 -8.33 -4.66 7.04
C ARG A 119 -9.28 -3.48 7.30
N CYS A 120 -8.96 -2.30 6.76
CA CYS A 120 -9.73 -1.08 6.92
C CYS A 120 -10.67 -0.81 5.74
N LEU A 121 -10.49 -1.48 4.61
CA LEU A 121 -11.34 -1.29 3.44
C LEU A 121 -12.76 -1.79 3.72
N ALA A 122 -13.74 -1.06 3.22
CA ALA A 122 -15.13 -1.50 3.20
C ALA A 122 -15.28 -2.75 2.31
N PRO A 123 -16.24 -3.64 2.61
CA PRO A 123 -16.50 -4.82 1.79
C PRO A 123 -16.71 -4.50 0.30
N GLU A 124 -17.39 -3.40 -0.02
CA GLU A 124 -17.59 -2.97 -1.40
C GLU A 124 -16.28 -2.57 -2.09
N SER A 125 -15.36 -1.92 -1.37
CA SER A 125 -14.05 -1.53 -1.91
C SER A 125 -13.13 -2.74 -2.05
N LEU A 126 -13.18 -3.71 -1.12
CA LEU A 126 -12.48 -4.98 -1.27
C LEU A 126 -12.97 -5.74 -2.51
N THR A 127 -14.28 -5.78 -2.72
CA THR A 127 -14.89 -6.43 -3.89
C THR A 127 -14.48 -5.74 -5.18
N LYS A 128 -14.46 -4.40 -5.19
CA LYS A 128 -14.07 -3.61 -6.36
C LYS A 128 -12.67 -3.96 -6.88
N PHE A 129 -11.72 -4.19 -5.98
CA PHE A 129 -10.33 -4.45 -6.31
C PHE A 129 -9.93 -5.91 -6.08
N TYR A 130 -10.91 -6.83 -6.03
CA TYR A 130 -10.68 -8.21 -5.61
C TYR A 130 -9.61 -8.88 -6.48
N ASP A 131 -9.73 -8.80 -7.79
CA ASP A 131 -8.81 -9.44 -8.72
C ASP A 131 -7.40 -8.82 -8.62
N GLU A 132 -7.29 -7.50 -8.56
CA GLU A 132 -6.00 -6.82 -8.37
C GLU A 132 -5.35 -7.18 -7.05
N ILE A 133 -6.12 -7.21 -5.95
CA ILE A 133 -5.63 -7.58 -4.63
C ILE A 133 -5.10 -9.02 -4.66
N ILE A 134 -5.86 -9.98 -5.19
CA ILE A 134 -5.43 -11.38 -5.22
C ILE A 134 -4.15 -11.56 -6.05
N LEU A 135 -4.08 -10.93 -7.23
CA LEU A 135 -2.88 -10.98 -8.07
C LEU A 135 -1.65 -10.37 -7.37
N ASP A 136 -1.84 -9.27 -6.66
CA ASP A 136 -0.76 -8.59 -5.94
C ASP A 136 -0.30 -9.39 -4.72
N LEU A 137 -1.24 -9.96 -3.96
CA LEU A 137 -0.95 -10.84 -2.84
C LEU A 137 -0.14 -12.06 -3.27
N ALA A 138 -0.52 -12.67 -4.40
CA ALA A 138 0.22 -13.79 -4.99
C ALA A 138 1.66 -13.43 -5.39
N ASN A 139 1.96 -12.14 -5.56
CA ASN A 139 3.30 -11.65 -5.88
C ASN A 139 4.06 -11.04 -4.70
N THR A 140 3.61 -11.28 -3.46
CA THR A 140 4.33 -10.83 -2.25
C THR A 140 5.39 -11.81 -1.76
N TYR A 141 5.36 -13.07 -2.23
CA TYR A 141 6.28 -14.16 -1.89
C TYR A 141 6.68 -14.98 -3.11
#